data_AF-A0A3S3NLN5-F1
#
_entry.id   AF-A0A3S3NLN5-F1
#
_cell.length_a   1.000
_cell.length_b   1.000
_cell.length_c   1.000
_cell.angle_alpha   90.00
_cell.angle_beta   90.00
_cell.angle_gamma   90.00
#
_symmetry.space_group_name_H-M   'P 1'
#
loop_
_entity.id
_entity.type
_entity.pdbx_description
1 polymer ?
#
loop_
_entity_poly.entity_id
_entity_poly.type
_entity_poly.pdbx_seq_one_letter_code
_entity_poly.pdbx_strand_id
1 'polypeptide(L)'
;MARSRDRTEDFRDTVQSVARFIGYNESKMASILASMIMHKPPQRSPFTKAALKTLQSIEELERFILKHRKDYVDLHRTTEQERDSIEHEVSVFIKVCKDQIDILKNRISDEVESGSSKSWLGLQKDGSQADIVAHRHGVVLILSERLHSVTAQFDQLRAIRFQDAVNRVMPRRKLHKVASANSSDVTKSNISDLRGQDLPSEPLRVQEQLLDDETRALQVELTSLLDAVQETETKMVEMSALNHLMSTHVLQQAQQIEHLYEQAVEATMNVKRGNQELSQAIDRNSSSNTFLLLFFIVMTFAILFLHWYS
;
A
#
# COMPACT_ATOMS: atom_id res chain seq x y z
N MET A 1 -11.40 -4.26 -37.05
CA MET A 1 -11.31 -3.20 -36.01
C MET A 1 -11.52 -1.86 -36.70
N ALA A 2 -12.69 -1.24 -36.53
CA ALA A 2 -12.96 0.06 -37.13
C ALA A 2 -12.11 1.12 -36.42
N ARG A 3 -11.19 1.76 -37.15
CA ARG A 3 -10.47 2.95 -36.67
C ARG A 3 -11.51 4.03 -36.38
N SER A 4 -11.73 4.33 -35.10
CA SER A 4 -12.51 5.50 -34.69
C SER A 4 -11.85 6.74 -35.31
N ARG A 5 -12.55 7.41 -36.24
CA ARG A 5 -12.11 8.69 -36.81
C ARG A 5 -12.07 9.71 -35.68
N ASP A 6 -10.97 10.44 -35.56
CA ASP A 6 -10.91 11.58 -34.64
C ASP A 6 -11.89 12.66 -35.11
N ARG A 7 -12.87 12.99 -34.28
CA ARG A 7 -13.93 13.98 -34.56
C ARG A 7 -13.76 15.25 -33.74
N THR A 8 -12.58 15.46 -33.17
CA THR A 8 -12.31 16.64 -32.35
C THR A 8 -12.42 17.92 -33.18
N GLU A 9 -12.08 17.88 -34.48
CA GLU A 9 -12.28 19.01 -35.40
C GLU A 9 -13.76 19.27 -35.70
N ASP A 10 -14.53 18.23 -36.06
CA ASP A 10 -15.99 18.33 -36.24
C ASP A 10 -16.66 18.94 -35.00
N PHE A 11 -16.21 18.56 -33.79
CA PHE A 11 -16.70 19.10 -32.54
C PHE A 11 -16.34 20.59 -32.36
N ARG A 12 -15.10 20.99 -32.68
CA ARG A 12 -14.69 22.40 -32.61
C ARG A 12 -15.50 23.28 -33.57
N ASP A 13 -15.74 22.81 -34.79
CA ASP A 13 -16.49 23.54 -35.82
C ASP A 13 -17.97 23.68 -35.46
N THR A 14 -18.56 22.63 -34.89
CA THR A 14 -19.95 22.67 -34.39
C THR A 14 -20.08 23.61 -33.19
N VAL A 15 -19.15 23.59 -32.23
CA VAL A 15 -19.14 24.56 -31.12
C VAL A 15 -19.00 25.99 -31.64
N GLN A 16 -18.13 26.22 -32.64
CA GLN A 16 -17.94 27.56 -33.22
C GLN A 16 -19.19 28.06 -33.94
N SER A 17 -19.84 27.22 -34.74
CA SER A 17 -21.08 27.58 -35.46
C SER A 17 -22.24 27.88 -34.50
N VAL A 18 -22.41 27.08 -33.44
CA VAL A 18 -23.43 27.30 -32.41
C VAL A 18 -23.14 28.57 -31.60
N ALA A 19 -21.88 28.82 -31.24
CA ALA A 19 -21.49 30.04 -30.54
C ALA A 19 -21.77 31.32 -31.35
N ARG A 20 -21.57 31.26 -32.68
CA ARG A 20 -21.95 32.35 -33.60
C ARG A 20 -23.46 32.53 -33.67
N PHE A 21 -24.22 31.45 -33.74
CA PHE A 21 -25.68 31.49 -33.76
C PHE A 21 -26.28 32.13 -32.50
N ILE A 22 -25.68 31.87 -31.33
CA ILE A 22 -26.11 32.42 -30.03
C ILE A 22 -25.62 33.88 -29.84
N GLY A 23 -24.78 34.41 -30.73
CA GLY A 23 -24.31 35.79 -30.68
C GLY A 23 -23.19 36.05 -29.67
N TYR A 24 -22.30 35.08 -29.43
CA TYR A 24 -21.17 35.29 -28.52
C TYR A 24 -20.15 36.28 -29.11
N ASN A 25 -19.68 37.21 -28.28
CA ASN A 25 -18.61 38.15 -28.65
C ASN A 25 -17.33 37.41 -29.04
N GLU A 26 -16.53 38.01 -29.93
CA GLU A 26 -15.27 37.46 -30.44
C GLU A 26 -14.29 37.07 -29.31
N SER A 27 -14.26 37.83 -28.22
CA SER A 27 -13.48 37.54 -27.02
C SER A 27 -13.95 36.28 -26.26
N LYS A 28 -15.27 36.05 -26.17
CA LYS A 28 -15.83 34.83 -25.55
C LYS A 28 -15.59 33.61 -26.43
N MET A 29 -15.70 33.77 -27.75
CA MET A 29 -15.39 32.71 -28.71
C MET A 29 -13.91 32.30 -28.63
N ALA A 30 -12.99 33.28 -28.61
CA ALA A 30 -11.56 33.02 -28.44
C ALA A 30 -11.25 32.32 -27.10
N SER A 31 -11.91 32.71 -26.01
CA SER A 31 -11.77 32.06 -24.70
C SER A 31 -12.23 30.60 -24.71
N ILE A 32 -13.37 30.30 -25.36
CA ILE A 32 -13.91 28.95 -25.49
C ILE A 32 -12.98 28.08 -26.34
N LEU A 33 -12.53 28.57 -27.49
CA LEU A 33 -11.58 27.86 -28.36
C LEU A 33 -10.23 27.62 -27.67
N ALA A 34 -9.71 28.61 -26.94
CA ALA A 34 -8.47 28.47 -26.18
C ALA A 34 -8.60 27.42 -25.06
N SER A 35 -9.74 27.36 -24.37
CA SER A 35 -10.00 26.33 -23.34
C SER A 35 -10.09 24.91 -23.90
N MET A 36 -10.44 24.75 -25.18
CA MET A 36 -10.46 23.46 -25.88
C MET A 36 -9.09 23.03 -26.39
N ILE A 37 -8.14 23.96 -26.55
CA ILE A 37 -6.76 23.69 -26.97
C ILE A 37 -5.88 23.41 -25.75
N MET A 38 -6.07 24.18 -24.66
CA MET A 38 -5.34 24.01 -23.42
C MET A 38 -6.25 23.40 -22.37
N HIS A 39 -6.10 22.10 -22.12
CA HIS A 39 -6.72 21.46 -20.97
C HIS A 39 -6.25 22.17 -19.70
N LYS A 40 -7.16 22.89 -19.05
CA LYS A 40 -6.91 23.42 -17.71
C LYS A 40 -6.54 22.23 -16.82
N PRO A 41 -5.38 22.25 -16.12
CA PRO A 41 -5.01 21.13 -15.28
C PRO A 41 -6.15 20.88 -14.28
N PRO A 42 -6.61 19.63 -14.13
CA PRO A 42 -7.68 19.33 -13.21
C PRO A 42 -7.30 19.84 -11.83
N GLN A 43 -8.18 20.67 -11.24
CA GLN A 43 -8.01 21.15 -9.87
C GLN A 43 -8.00 19.94 -8.94
N ARG A 44 -6.80 19.52 -8.52
CA ARG A 44 -6.65 18.34 -7.65
C ARG A 44 -7.34 18.62 -6.33
N SER A 45 -8.23 17.71 -5.93
CA SER A 45 -8.89 17.76 -4.64
C SER A 45 -7.85 17.78 -3.50
N PRO A 46 -8.17 18.36 -2.32
CA PRO A 46 -7.27 18.32 -1.17
C PRO A 46 -6.91 16.88 -0.77
N PHE A 47 -7.85 15.94 -0.94
CA PHE A 47 -7.62 14.51 -0.78
C PHE A 47 -6.53 13.99 -1.74
N THR A 48 -6.68 14.26 -3.04
CA THR A 48 -5.70 13.81 -4.06
C THR A 48 -4.31 14.41 -3.81
N LYS A 49 -4.23 15.67 -3.38
CA LYS A 49 -2.95 16.30 -3.02
C LYS A 49 -2.30 15.61 -1.82
N ALA A 50 -3.07 15.29 -0.79
CA ALA A 50 -2.58 14.57 0.39
C ALA A 50 -2.13 13.15 0.04
N ALA A 51 -2.94 12.40 -0.73
CA ALA A 51 -2.60 11.06 -1.20
C ALA A 51 -1.30 11.01 -2.02
N LEU A 52 -1.10 11.98 -2.92
CA LEU A 52 0.15 12.09 -3.69
C LEU A 52 1.35 12.43 -2.81
N LYS A 53 1.17 13.24 -1.76
CA LYS A 53 2.24 13.52 -0.79
C LYS A 53 2.63 12.25 -0.03
N THR A 54 1.64 11.45 0.40
CA THR A 54 1.89 10.16 1.05
C THR A 54 2.62 9.20 0.13
N LEU A 55 2.23 9.14 -1.15
CA LEU A 55 2.94 8.33 -2.15
C LEU A 55 4.41 8.75 -2.27
N GLN A 56 4.69 10.06 -2.35
CA GLN A 56 6.07 10.57 -2.40
C GLN A 56 6.88 10.14 -1.18
N SER A 57 6.30 10.20 0.02
CA SER A 57 6.96 9.72 1.25
C SER A 57 7.25 8.22 1.23
N ILE A 58 6.34 7.39 0.67
CA ILE A 58 6.58 5.95 0.49
C ILE A 58 7.72 5.70 -0.50
N GLU A 59 7.78 6.44 -1.61
CA GLU A 59 8.88 6.31 -2.57
C GLU A 59 10.22 6.78 -1.98
N GLU A 60 10.22 7.80 -1.12
CA GLU A 60 11.41 8.23 -0.37
C GLU A 60 11.92 7.13 0.55
N LEU A 61 11.01 6.46 1.27
CA LEU A 61 11.33 5.29 2.09
C LEU A 61 11.92 4.14 1.25
N GLU A 62 11.33 3.83 0.10
CA GLU A 62 11.84 2.80 -0.80
C GLU A 62 13.26 3.12 -1.30
N ARG A 63 13.49 4.37 -1.74
CA ARG A 63 14.83 4.82 -2.16
C ARG A 63 15.84 4.76 -1.02
N PHE A 64 15.42 5.11 0.20
CA PHE A 64 16.25 5.03 1.39
C PHE A 64 16.68 3.58 1.67
N ILE A 65 15.72 2.63 1.69
CA ILE A 65 16.00 1.20 1.91
C ILE A 65 16.94 0.66 0.83
N LEU A 66 16.72 1.00 -0.45
CA LEU A 66 17.57 0.54 -1.55
C LEU A 66 19.00 1.07 -1.45
N LYS A 67 19.18 2.33 -1.05
CA LYS A 67 20.50 2.95 -0.86
C LYS A 67 21.27 2.29 0.28
N HIS A 68 20.58 2.02 1.40
CA HIS A 68 21.18 1.46 2.60
C HIS A 68 21.20 -0.08 2.64
N ARG A 69 20.66 -0.77 1.64
CA ARG A 69 20.60 -2.24 1.61
C ARG A 69 21.95 -2.92 1.81
N LYS A 70 22.99 -2.47 1.09
CA LYS A 70 24.35 -3.05 1.20
C LYS A 70 24.97 -2.73 2.54
N ASP A 71 24.83 -1.49 2.97
CA ASP A 71 25.31 -1.00 4.26
C ASP A 71 24.63 -1.74 5.43
N TYR A 72 23.39 -2.18 5.27
CA TYR A 72 22.64 -2.89 6.30
C TYR A 72 22.98 -4.39 6.36
N VAL A 73 23.18 -5.06 5.23
CA VAL A 73 23.48 -6.50 5.17
C VAL A 73 24.96 -6.80 5.39
N ASP A 74 25.86 -5.98 4.85
CA ASP A 74 27.30 -6.27 4.91
C ASP A 74 27.89 -5.95 6.29
N LEU A 75 28.24 -7.01 7.03
CA LEU A 75 28.79 -6.91 8.38
C LEU A 75 30.02 -6.00 8.50
N HIS A 76 30.87 -5.97 7.46
CA HIS A 76 32.20 -5.35 7.50
C HIS A 76 32.20 -3.90 7.01
N ARG A 77 31.04 -3.42 6.56
CA ARG A 77 30.89 -2.11 5.92
C ARG A 77 30.36 -1.04 6.86
N THR A 78 29.65 -1.45 7.91
CA THR A 78 28.97 -0.58 8.88
C THR A 78 29.08 -1.11 10.30
N THR A 79 28.92 -0.20 11.26
CA THR A 79 28.81 -0.55 12.67
C THR A 79 27.39 -0.99 13.03
N GLU A 80 27.23 -1.74 14.12
CA GLU A 80 25.91 -2.13 14.62
C GLU A 80 25.03 -0.91 14.97
N GLN A 81 25.65 0.15 15.51
CA GLN A 81 24.97 1.41 15.83
C GLN A 81 24.38 2.09 14.58
N GLU A 82 25.10 2.08 13.45
CA GLU A 82 24.60 2.65 12.19
C GLU A 82 23.42 1.83 11.64
N ARG A 83 23.44 0.51 11.81
CA ARG A 83 22.31 -0.35 11.40
C ARG A 83 21.07 -0.11 12.24
N ASP A 84 21.24 0.04 13.54
CA ASP A 84 20.14 0.35 14.45
C ASP A 84 19.56 1.76 14.18
N SER A 85 20.40 2.73 13.75
CA SER A 85 19.93 4.03 13.24
C SER A 85 19.09 3.87 11.98
N ILE A 86 19.52 3.04 11.02
CA ILE A 86 18.76 2.74 9.80
C ILE A 86 17.40 2.11 10.14
N GLU A 87 17.36 1.14 11.06
CA GLU A 87 16.10 0.53 11.53
C GLU A 87 15.18 1.55 12.18
N HIS A 88 15.73 2.42 13.02
CA HIS A 88 14.95 3.47 13.68
C HIS A 88 14.34 4.44 12.67
N GLU A 89 15.13 4.93 11.72
CA GLU A 89 14.66 5.82 10.66
C GLU A 89 13.55 5.16 9.82
N VAL A 90 13.75 3.91 9.38
CA VAL A 90 12.73 3.15 8.64
C VAL A 90 11.44 2.98 9.46
N SER A 91 11.56 2.67 10.77
CA SER A 91 10.40 2.56 11.66
C SER A 91 9.62 3.86 11.78
N VAL A 92 10.32 5.00 11.91
CA VAL A 92 9.70 6.33 11.95
C VAL A 92 9.00 6.64 10.64
N PHE A 93 9.63 6.40 9.47
CA PHE A 93 9.00 6.61 8.17
C PHE A 93 7.74 5.78 7.98
N ILE A 94 7.76 4.49 8.35
CA ILE A 94 6.60 3.61 8.24
C ILE A 94 5.45 4.11 9.12
N LYS A 95 5.73 4.52 10.36
CA LYS A 95 4.73 5.10 11.27
C LYS A 95 4.11 6.36 10.69
N VAL A 96 4.93 7.29 10.19
CA VAL A 96 4.45 8.54 9.57
C VAL A 96 3.59 8.25 8.34
N CYS A 97 4.01 7.32 7.47
CA CYS A 97 3.22 6.96 6.28
C CYS A 97 1.89 6.30 6.68
N LYS A 98 1.90 5.42 7.68
CA LYS A 98 0.69 4.81 8.24
C LYS A 98 -0.27 5.86 8.77
N ASP A 99 0.20 6.80 9.59
CA ASP A 99 -0.64 7.85 10.17
C ASP A 99 -1.28 8.72 9.07
N GLN A 100 -0.53 9.03 8.00
CA GLN A 100 -1.09 9.75 6.86
C GLN A 100 -2.18 8.96 6.13
N ILE A 101 -2.00 7.65 5.95
CA ILE A 101 -3.00 6.76 5.37
C ILE A 101 -4.25 6.70 6.26
N ASP A 102 -4.08 6.61 7.58
CA ASP A 102 -5.20 6.59 8.53
C ASP A 102 -5.97 7.93 8.54
N ILE A 103 -5.27 9.07 8.42
CA ILE A 103 -5.92 10.38 8.24
C ILE A 103 -6.75 10.40 6.95
N LEU A 104 -6.23 9.85 5.84
CA LEU A 104 -6.98 9.76 4.58
C LEU A 104 -8.20 8.87 4.73
N LYS A 105 -8.08 7.73 5.42
CA LYS A 105 -9.18 6.80 5.72
C LYS A 105 -10.27 7.48 6.55
N ASN A 106 -9.91 8.12 7.66
CA ASN A 106 -10.86 8.77 8.56
C ASN A 106 -11.63 9.89 7.86
N ARG A 107 -10.96 10.68 7.00
CA ARG A 107 -11.64 11.69 6.18
C ARG A 107 -12.71 11.10 5.26
N ILE A 108 -12.53 9.88 4.78
CA ILE A 108 -13.55 9.22 3.95
C ILE A 108 -14.71 8.76 4.84
N SER A 109 -14.44 8.16 5.99
CA SER A 109 -15.47 7.74 6.95
C SER A 109 -16.34 8.93 7.41
N ASP A 110 -15.70 10.06 7.77
CA ASP A 110 -16.39 11.28 8.19
C ASP A 110 -17.30 11.85 7.08
N GLU A 111 -16.87 11.78 5.81
CA GLU A 111 -17.66 12.20 4.66
C GLU A 111 -18.88 11.28 4.42
N VAL A 112 -18.74 9.97 4.65
CA VAL A 112 -19.85 9.00 4.54
C VAL A 112 -20.89 9.24 5.63
N GLU A 113 -20.47 9.40 6.89
CA GLU A 113 -21.39 9.63 8.02
C GLU A 113 -22.10 10.99 7.94
N SER A 114 -21.37 12.04 7.55
CA SER A 114 -21.94 13.38 7.39
C SER A 114 -22.83 13.52 6.14
N GLY A 115 -22.61 12.69 5.11
CA GLY A 115 -23.49 12.56 3.95
C GLY A 115 -24.81 11.87 4.30
N SER A 116 -24.76 10.81 5.11
CA SER A 116 -25.96 10.06 5.53
C SER A 116 -26.91 10.87 6.43
N SER A 117 -26.38 11.75 7.28
CA SER A 117 -27.17 12.54 8.25
C SER A 117 -27.86 13.77 7.66
N LYS A 118 -27.47 14.23 6.46
CA LYS A 118 -28.07 15.41 5.80
C LYS A 118 -29.22 15.07 4.84
N SER A 119 -29.56 13.79 4.69
CA SER A 119 -30.61 13.30 3.79
C SER A 119 -32.03 13.38 4.40
N TRP A 120 -32.46 14.59 4.80
CA TRP A 120 -33.86 14.82 5.22
C TRP A 120 -34.76 15.28 4.06
N LEU A 121 -34.17 15.72 2.94
CA LEU A 121 -34.85 16.09 1.70
C LEU A 121 -34.24 15.27 0.57
N GLY A 122 -34.85 14.12 0.25
CA GLY A 122 -34.35 13.10 -0.67
C GLY A 122 -34.20 13.52 -2.14
N LEU A 123 -33.43 14.58 -2.42
CA LEU A 123 -32.90 14.85 -3.76
C LEU A 123 -31.61 14.04 -3.94
N GLN A 124 -31.83 12.84 -4.48
CA GLN A 124 -30.89 11.81 -4.86
C GLN A 124 -29.66 12.36 -5.60
N LYS A 125 -28.57 12.58 -4.86
CA LYS A 125 -27.22 12.85 -5.38
C LYS A 125 -26.27 11.67 -5.05
N ASP A 126 -26.82 10.47 -4.94
CA ASP A 126 -26.10 9.34 -4.34
C ASP A 126 -25.16 8.64 -5.31
N GLY A 127 -25.49 8.56 -6.62
CA GLY A 127 -24.64 7.87 -7.59
C GLY A 127 -23.24 8.49 -7.75
N SER A 128 -23.16 9.81 -7.89
CA SER A 128 -21.87 10.51 -7.99
C SER A 128 -21.06 10.45 -6.68
N GLN A 129 -21.70 10.24 -5.53
CA GLN A 129 -20.99 10.15 -4.26
C GLN A 129 -20.42 8.75 -4.03
N ALA A 130 -21.17 7.69 -4.40
CA ALA A 130 -20.69 6.32 -4.34
C ALA A 130 -19.42 6.14 -5.18
N ASP A 131 -19.40 6.66 -6.41
CA ASP A 131 -18.24 6.60 -7.30
C ASP A 131 -17.00 7.30 -6.70
N ILE A 132 -17.20 8.48 -6.08
CA ILE A 132 -16.12 9.24 -5.44
C ILE A 132 -15.59 8.50 -4.20
N VAL A 133 -16.49 7.95 -3.38
CA VAL A 133 -16.14 7.20 -2.16
C VAL A 133 -15.39 5.92 -2.52
N ALA A 134 -15.85 5.18 -3.53
CA ALA A 134 -15.18 3.98 -4.03
C ALA A 134 -13.78 4.31 -4.59
N HIS A 135 -13.66 5.36 -5.40
CA HIS A 135 -12.37 5.84 -5.90
C HIS A 135 -11.40 6.20 -4.75
N ARG A 136 -11.88 6.93 -3.73
CA ARG A 136 -11.03 7.33 -2.59
C ARG A 136 -10.57 6.14 -1.76
N HIS A 137 -11.45 5.17 -1.49
CA HIS A 137 -11.05 3.93 -0.82
C HIS A 137 -10.02 3.16 -1.65
N GLY A 138 -10.22 3.05 -2.98
CA GLY A 138 -9.24 2.43 -3.88
C GLY A 138 -7.86 3.09 -3.80
N VAL A 139 -7.80 4.42 -3.72
CA VAL A 139 -6.53 5.14 -3.51
C VAL A 139 -5.86 4.78 -2.18
N VAL A 140 -6.62 4.70 -1.09
CA VAL A 140 -6.09 4.31 0.24
C VAL A 140 -5.56 2.88 0.23
N LEU A 141 -6.25 1.95 -0.45
CA LEU A 141 -5.79 0.57 -0.62
C LEU A 141 -4.46 0.50 -1.36
N ILE A 142 -4.35 1.19 -2.50
CA ILE A 142 -3.10 1.22 -3.29
C ILE A 142 -1.95 1.76 -2.44
N LEU A 143 -2.17 2.85 -1.68
CA LEU A 143 -1.15 3.39 -0.79
C LEU A 143 -0.74 2.40 0.31
N SER A 144 -1.72 1.72 0.91
CA SER A 144 -1.48 0.73 1.96
C SER A 144 -0.72 -0.49 1.43
N GLU A 145 -1.06 -0.97 0.24
CA GLU A 145 -0.37 -2.08 -0.44
C GLU A 145 1.07 -1.70 -0.81
N ARG A 146 1.29 -0.48 -1.33
CA ARG A 146 2.63 0.04 -1.62
C ARG A 146 3.49 0.12 -0.36
N LEU A 147 2.96 0.69 0.71
CA LEU A 147 3.67 0.78 1.98
C LEU A 147 3.98 -0.62 2.54
N HIS A 148 3.02 -1.54 2.48
CA HIS A 148 3.23 -2.93 2.91
C HIS A 148 4.31 -3.64 2.10
N SER A 149 4.34 -3.47 0.78
CA SER A 149 5.39 -4.02 -0.10
C SER A 149 6.79 -3.53 0.31
N VAL A 150 6.94 -2.24 0.58
CA VAL A 150 8.22 -1.64 1.01
C VAL A 150 8.63 -2.15 2.40
N THR A 151 7.70 -2.22 3.35
CA THR A 151 7.94 -2.79 4.69
C THR A 151 8.34 -4.27 4.61
N ALA A 152 7.67 -5.06 3.78
CA ALA A 152 7.99 -6.48 3.58
C ALA A 152 9.40 -6.68 2.98
N GLN A 153 9.82 -5.82 2.05
CA GLN A 153 11.19 -5.85 1.53
C GLN A 153 12.23 -5.57 2.64
N PHE A 154 11.94 -4.64 3.55
CA PHE A 154 12.82 -4.36 4.67
C PHE A 154 12.87 -5.50 5.69
N ASP A 155 11.72 -6.09 6.02
CA ASP A 155 11.65 -7.25 6.92
C ASP A 155 12.45 -8.45 6.38
N GLN A 156 12.49 -8.65 5.06
CA GLN A 156 13.35 -9.67 4.44
C GLN A 156 14.84 -9.40 4.69
N LEU A 157 15.29 -8.15 4.56
CA LEU A 157 16.69 -7.79 4.85
C LEU A 157 17.04 -8.02 6.32
N ARG A 158 16.09 -7.71 7.20
CA ARG A 158 16.23 -7.92 8.63
C ARG A 158 16.27 -9.40 9.02
N ALA A 159 15.46 -10.23 8.38
CA ALA A 159 15.50 -11.69 8.57
C ALA A 159 16.86 -12.28 8.17
N ILE A 160 17.50 -11.76 7.11
CA ILE A 160 18.87 -12.15 6.74
C ILE A 160 19.86 -11.78 7.85
N ARG A 161 19.80 -10.54 8.39
CA ARG A 161 20.66 -10.11 9.52
C ARG A 161 20.46 -11.02 10.73
N PHE A 162 19.22 -11.32 11.10
CA PHE A 162 18.91 -12.19 12.24
C PHE A 162 19.46 -13.60 12.02
N GLN A 163 19.27 -14.17 10.83
CA GLN A 163 19.80 -15.49 10.52
C GLN A 163 21.32 -15.52 10.58
N ASP A 164 22.01 -14.48 10.11
CA ASP A 164 23.47 -14.36 10.20
C ASP A 164 23.96 -14.19 11.65
N ALA A 165 23.22 -13.46 12.50
CA ALA A 165 23.50 -13.36 13.93
C ALA A 165 23.35 -14.71 14.63
N VAL A 166 22.27 -15.45 14.38
CA VAL A 166 22.03 -16.79 14.92
C VAL A 166 23.10 -17.78 14.44
N ASN A 167 23.45 -17.75 13.15
CA ASN A 167 24.50 -18.60 12.57
C ASN A 167 25.90 -18.32 13.14
N ARG A 168 26.15 -17.10 13.63
CA ARG A 168 27.38 -16.73 14.34
C ARG A 168 27.40 -17.28 15.76
N VAL A 169 26.30 -17.12 16.48
CA VAL A 169 26.19 -17.50 17.89
C VAL A 169 26.08 -19.01 18.07
N MET A 170 25.57 -19.75 17.08
CA MET A 170 25.68 -21.20 17.04
C MET A 170 27.09 -21.59 16.64
N PRO A 171 27.98 -22.02 17.57
CA PRO A 171 29.28 -22.49 17.17
C PRO A 171 29.07 -23.70 16.27
N ARG A 172 29.61 -23.64 15.05
CA ARG A 172 29.86 -24.85 14.27
C ARG A 172 30.64 -25.77 15.20
N ARG A 173 29.99 -26.84 15.68
CA ARG A 173 30.60 -28.01 16.32
C ARG A 173 31.60 -28.62 15.33
N LYS A 174 32.73 -27.96 15.10
CA LYS A 174 33.93 -28.62 14.65
C LYS A 174 34.48 -29.25 15.92
N LEU A 175 33.99 -30.46 16.19
CA LEU A 175 34.66 -31.42 17.04
C LEU A 175 36.14 -31.39 16.63
N HIS A 176 36.97 -30.75 17.44
CA HIS A 176 38.40 -30.70 17.24
C HIS A 176 38.89 -32.13 17.44
N LYS A 177 38.89 -32.93 16.37
CA LYS A 177 39.50 -34.25 16.38
C LYS A 177 40.99 -34.00 16.53
N VAL A 178 41.45 -34.02 17.78
CA VAL A 178 42.86 -34.11 18.13
C VAL A 178 43.41 -35.26 17.30
N ALA A 179 44.19 -34.90 16.28
CA ALA A 179 44.93 -35.85 15.46
C ALA A 179 46.01 -36.45 16.36
N SER A 180 45.64 -37.47 17.14
CA SER A 180 46.59 -38.43 17.68
C SER A 180 47.07 -39.26 16.49
N ALA A 181 48.24 -38.90 15.98
CA ALA A 181 49.01 -39.74 15.09
C ALA A 181 50.50 -39.57 15.39
N ASN A 182 51.02 -40.63 16.00
CA ASN A 182 52.38 -41.18 15.86
C ASN A 182 53.42 -40.82 16.92
N SER A 183 53.54 -41.72 17.90
CA SER A 183 54.83 -42.30 18.27
C SER A 183 54.60 -43.64 18.96
N SER A 184 54.50 -44.70 18.16
CA SER A 184 54.80 -46.04 18.61
C SER A 184 56.32 -46.16 18.76
N ASP A 185 56.80 -46.29 20.00
CA ASP A 185 58.00 -47.11 20.19
C ASP A 185 57.93 -47.89 21.49
N VAL A 186 58.27 -49.16 21.35
CA VAL A 186 58.22 -50.21 22.36
C VAL A 186 59.53 -50.17 23.12
N THR A 187 59.52 -50.00 24.44
CA THR A 187 60.55 -50.63 25.28
C THR A 187 59.96 -51.00 26.64
N LYS A 188 59.83 -52.32 26.85
CA LYS A 188 59.66 -52.93 28.16
C LYS A 188 60.98 -52.84 28.92
N SER A 189 60.98 -52.28 30.11
CA SER A 189 61.96 -52.62 31.15
C SER A 189 61.32 -52.53 32.52
N ASN A 190 61.32 -53.67 33.21
CA ASN A 190 60.93 -53.86 34.60
C ASN A 190 61.63 -52.85 35.52
N ILE A 191 60.94 -52.35 36.55
CA ILE A 191 61.46 -52.19 37.92
C ILE A 191 60.25 -52.26 38.86
N SER A 192 60.30 -53.21 39.78
CA SER A 192 59.42 -53.32 40.94
C SER A 192 59.88 -52.38 42.04
N ASP A 193 58.91 -51.87 42.79
CA ASP A 193 58.94 -51.51 44.22
C ASP A 193 59.79 -50.32 44.74
N LEU A 194 59.16 -49.67 45.73
CA LEU A 194 59.69 -48.87 46.84
C LEU A 194 59.78 -47.33 46.67
N ARG A 195 58.82 -46.69 47.37
CA ARG A 195 59.05 -45.70 48.44
C ARG A 195 59.58 -44.31 48.02
N GLY A 196 58.62 -43.38 47.95
CA GLY A 196 58.71 -42.06 48.58
C GLY A 196 59.74 -41.07 48.03
N GLN A 197 59.26 -40.08 47.29
CA GLN A 197 59.80 -38.73 47.35
C GLN A 197 58.76 -37.71 46.88
N ASP A 198 58.48 -36.77 47.77
CA ASP A 198 57.66 -35.58 47.56
C ASP A 198 58.13 -34.79 46.35
N LEU A 199 57.24 -34.57 45.38
CA LEU A 199 57.36 -33.52 44.35
C LEU A 199 55.95 -33.00 44.01
N PRO A 200 55.83 -31.69 43.72
CA PRO A 200 54.78 -30.86 44.27
C PRO A 200 53.46 -30.98 43.50
N SER A 201 52.35 -31.01 44.25
CA SER A 201 50.95 -30.97 43.78
C SER A 201 50.54 -29.64 43.10
N GLU A 202 51.51 -28.91 42.55
CA GLU A 202 51.39 -27.55 42.05
C GLU A 202 50.99 -27.44 40.56
N PRO A 203 51.42 -28.32 39.62
CA PRO A 203 51.02 -28.16 38.21
C PRO A 203 49.59 -28.61 37.91
N LEU A 204 49.02 -29.52 38.72
CA LEU A 204 47.64 -30.02 38.57
C LEU A 204 46.59 -29.01 39.01
N ARG A 205 46.84 -28.29 40.11
CA ARG A 205 45.95 -27.21 40.56
C ARG A 205 45.91 -26.04 39.59
N VAL A 206 47.06 -25.69 39.02
CA VAL A 206 47.14 -24.61 38.01
C VAL A 206 46.37 -25.02 36.75
N GLN A 207 46.40 -26.30 36.34
CA GLN A 207 45.63 -26.79 35.19
C GLN A 207 44.12 -26.82 35.45
N GLU A 208 43.67 -27.28 36.62
CA GLU A 208 42.24 -27.19 37.01
C GLU A 208 41.77 -25.74 37.10
N GLN A 209 42.59 -24.86 37.64
CA GLN A 209 42.26 -23.45 37.79
C GLN A 209 42.18 -22.73 36.43
N LEU A 210 43.00 -23.14 35.45
CA LEU A 210 42.94 -22.64 34.07
C LEU A 210 41.69 -23.14 33.33
N LEU A 211 41.29 -24.40 33.55
CA LEU A 211 40.04 -24.96 33.02
C LEU A 211 38.79 -24.30 33.63
N ASP A 212 38.83 -24.00 34.93
CA ASP A 212 37.78 -23.24 35.62
C ASP A 212 37.70 -21.80 35.10
N ASP A 213 38.84 -21.18 34.79
CA ASP A 213 38.88 -19.83 34.22
C ASP A 213 38.38 -19.81 32.76
N GLU A 214 38.73 -20.82 31.96
CA GLU A 214 38.23 -21.00 30.59
C GLU A 214 36.73 -21.30 30.55
N THR A 215 36.22 -22.15 31.44
CA THR A 215 34.78 -22.40 31.55
C THR A 215 34.00 -21.18 32.01
N ARG A 216 34.55 -20.37 32.94
CA ARG A 216 33.96 -19.08 33.33
C ARG A 216 33.99 -18.08 32.18
N ALA A 217 35.09 -18.00 31.42
CA ALA A 217 35.18 -17.14 30.25
C ALA A 217 34.14 -17.52 29.18
N LEU A 218 33.98 -18.82 28.90
CA LEU A 218 32.97 -19.34 27.98
C LEU A 218 31.55 -19.09 28.47
N GLN A 219 31.29 -19.22 29.78
CA GLN A 219 30.00 -18.89 30.36
C GLN A 219 29.66 -17.42 30.19
N VAL A 220 30.62 -16.53 30.47
CA VAL A 220 30.46 -15.08 30.29
C VAL A 220 30.20 -14.73 28.82
N GLU A 221 30.95 -15.33 27.90
CA GLU A 221 30.73 -15.14 26.46
C GLU A 221 29.34 -15.63 26.04
N LEU A 222 28.94 -16.85 26.43
CA LEU A 222 27.61 -17.38 26.15
C LEU A 222 26.48 -16.53 26.72
N THR A 223 26.62 -16.02 27.95
CA THR A 223 25.63 -15.11 28.53
C THR A 223 25.55 -13.80 27.75
N SER A 224 26.68 -13.23 27.35
CA SER A 224 26.68 -12.00 26.54
C SER A 224 26.08 -12.20 25.15
N LEU A 225 26.30 -13.37 24.53
CA LEU A 225 25.72 -13.73 23.25
C LEU A 225 24.21 -13.99 23.36
N LEU A 226 23.76 -14.61 24.44
CA LEU A 226 22.33 -14.80 24.72
C LEU A 226 21.62 -13.46 24.90
N ASP A 227 22.19 -12.55 25.67
CA ASP A 227 21.63 -11.21 25.88
C ASP A 227 21.51 -10.45 24.54
N ALA A 228 22.55 -10.50 23.71
CA ALA A 228 22.53 -9.89 22.37
C ALA A 228 21.46 -10.53 21.46
N VAL A 229 21.33 -11.87 21.48
CA VAL A 229 20.30 -12.56 20.69
C VAL A 229 18.90 -12.18 21.18
N GLN A 230 18.66 -12.14 22.48
CA GLN A 230 17.37 -11.79 23.06
C GLN A 230 16.97 -10.33 22.75
N GLU A 231 17.92 -9.40 22.78
CA GLU A 231 17.68 -8.02 22.35
C GLU A 231 17.34 -7.96 20.85
N THR A 232 18.04 -8.71 20.00
CA THR A 232 17.71 -8.74 18.56
C THR A 232 16.36 -9.41 18.27
N GLU A 233 15.97 -10.43 19.05
CA GLU A 233 14.68 -11.12 18.93
C GLU A 233 13.53 -10.17 19.27
N THR A 234 13.60 -9.48 20.41
CA THR A 234 12.54 -8.53 20.83
C THR A 234 12.32 -7.44 19.80
N LYS A 235 13.40 -6.80 19.32
CA LYS A 235 13.34 -5.81 18.24
C LYS A 235 12.72 -6.40 16.96
N MET A 236 13.04 -7.64 16.59
CA MET A 236 12.47 -8.32 15.42
C MET A 236 10.96 -8.53 15.54
N VAL A 237 10.50 -8.95 16.72
CA VAL A 237 9.09 -9.25 16.99
C VAL A 237 8.23 -7.99 16.92
N GLU A 238 8.66 -6.87 17.49
CA GLU A 238 7.88 -5.62 17.49
C GLU A 238 7.54 -5.12 16.08
N MET A 239 8.52 -5.16 15.16
CA MET A 239 8.30 -4.68 13.80
C MET A 239 7.58 -5.70 12.93
N SER A 240 7.82 -7.00 13.16
CA SER A 240 7.04 -8.07 12.53
C SER A 240 5.56 -7.98 12.93
N ALA A 241 5.26 -7.61 14.18
CA ALA A 241 3.91 -7.36 14.63
C ALA A 241 3.29 -6.15 13.90
N LEU A 242 4.05 -5.06 13.72
CA LEU A 242 3.59 -3.90 12.96
C LEU A 242 3.30 -4.25 11.49
N ASN A 243 4.17 -4.99 10.83
CA ASN A 243 3.96 -5.42 9.44
C ASN A 243 2.75 -6.37 9.34
N HIS A 244 2.60 -7.30 10.28
CA HIS A 244 1.43 -8.18 10.35
C HIS A 244 0.12 -7.40 10.52
N LEU A 245 0.09 -6.40 11.41
CA LEU A 245 -1.07 -5.51 11.56
C LEU A 245 -1.38 -4.71 10.28
N MET A 246 -0.36 -4.38 9.48
CA MET A 246 -0.58 -3.73 8.19
C MET A 246 -1.13 -4.70 7.16
N SER A 247 -0.64 -5.95 7.10
CA SER A 247 -1.20 -6.99 6.23
C SER A 247 -2.68 -7.23 6.50
N THR A 248 -3.07 -7.32 7.79
CA THR A 248 -4.48 -7.52 8.16
C THR A 248 -5.33 -6.32 7.77
N HIS A 249 -4.83 -5.10 7.96
CA HIS A 249 -5.56 -3.89 7.60
C HIS A 249 -5.71 -3.73 6.08
N VAL A 250 -4.69 -4.08 5.29
CA VAL A 250 -4.76 -4.12 3.81
C VAL A 250 -5.81 -5.13 3.34
N LEU A 251 -5.81 -6.34 3.93
CA LEU A 251 -6.76 -7.40 3.58
C LEU A 251 -8.20 -6.99 3.92
N GLN A 252 -8.43 -6.42 5.10
CA GLN A 252 -9.75 -5.91 5.50
C GLN A 252 -10.23 -4.81 4.55
N GLN A 253 -9.35 -3.89 4.16
CA GLN A 253 -9.69 -2.81 3.22
C GLN A 253 -10.05 -3.35 1.82
N ALA A 254 -9.35 -4.37 1.33
CA ALA A 254 -9.64 -4.97 0.03
C ALA A 254 -11.08 -5.52 -0.02
N GLN A 255 -11.51 -6.23 1.03
CA GLN A 255 -12.88 -6.75 1.13
C GLN A 255 -13.93 -5.63 1.17
N GLN A 256 -13.67 -4.56 1.94
CA GLN A 256 -14.58 -3.42 2.02
C GLN A 256 -14.75 -2.71 0.67
N ILE A 257 -13.69 -2.66 -0.15
CA ILE A 257 -13.73 -2.02 -1.47
C ILE A 257 -14.53 -2.81 -2.49
N GLU A 258 -14.50 -4.13 -2.46
CA GLU A 258 -15.33 -4.95 -3.37
C GLU A 258 -16.80 -4.60 -3.22
N HIS A 259 -17.29 -4.53 -1.97
CA HIS A 259 -18.68 -4.16 -1.70
C HIS A 259 -19.00 -2.72 -2.13
N LEU A 260 -18.11 -1.76 -1.84
CA LEU A 260 -18.28 -0.38 -2.26
C LEU A 260 -18.28 -0.23 -3.79
N TYR A 261 -17.49 -1.05 -4.48
CA TYR A 261 -17.43 -1.06 -5.95
C TYR A 261 -18.72 -1.61 -6.56
N GLU A 262 -19.27 -2.70 -6.01
CA GLU A 262 -20.58 -3.22 -6.43
C GLU A 262 -21.67 -2.15 -6.30
N GLN A 263 -21.71 -1.44 -5.16
CA GLN A 263 -22.65 -0.34 -4.93
C GLN A 263 -22.47 0.81 -5.92
N ALA A 264 -21.23 1.21 -6.23
CA ALA A 264 -20.94 2.26 -7.20
C ALA A 264 -21.37 1.86 -8.62
N VAL A 265 -21.13 0.60 -9.02
CA VAL A 265 -21.58 0.05 -10.31
C VAL A 265 -23.11 0.03 -10.38
N GLU A 266 -23.78 -0.42 -9.33
CA GLU A 266 -25.25 -0.43 -9.27
C GLU A 266 -25.82 0.99 -9.38
N ALA A 267 -25.25 1.96 -8.65
CA ALA A 267 -25.68 3.34 -8.71
C ALA A 267 -25.49 3.95 -10.10
N THR A 268 -24.36 3.67 -10.75
CA THR A 268 -24.10 4.08 -12.14
C THR A 268 -25.11 3.45 -13.11
N MET A 269 -25.43 2.16 -12.93
CA MET A 269 -26.43 1.46 -13.73
C MET A 269 -27.82 2.05 -13.54
N ASN A 270 -28.19 2.40 -12.32
CA ASN A 270 -29.47 3.04 -12.00
C ASN A 270 -29.60 4.43 -12.65
N VAL A 271 -28.53 5.24 -12.62
CA VAL A 271 -28.51 6.55 -13.31
C VAL A 271 -28.62 6.38 -14.82
N LYS A 272 -27.91 5.40 -15.40
CA LYS A 272 -27.97 5.12 -16.83
C LYS A 272 -29.37 4.69 -17.26
N ARG A 273 -30.00 3.80 -16.48
CA ARG A 273 -31.38 3.35 -16.71
C ARG A 273 -32.36 4.51 -16.57
N GLY A 274 -32.24 5.33 -15.53
CA GLY A 274 -33.07 6.53 -15.34
C GLY A 274 -32.97 7.51 -16.52
N ASN A 275 -31.77 7.73 -17.06
CA ASN A 275 -31.60 8.56 -18.26
C ASN A 275 -32.26 7.94 -19.51
N GLN A 276 -32.23 6.62 -19.66
CA GLN A 276 -32.93 5.94 -20.76
C GLN A 276 -34.45 6.11 -20.62
N GLU A 277 -34.98 5.91 -19.42
CA GLU A 277 -36.41 6.06 -19.12
C GLU A 277 -36.87 7.53 -19.33
N LEU A 278 -36.05 8.51 -18.92
CA LEU A 278 -36.30 9.94 -19.18
C LEU A 278 -36.32 10.26 -20.68
N SER A 279 -35.34 9.75 -21.44
CA SER A 279 -35.32 9.93 -22.90
C SER A 279 -36.56 9.34 -23.55
N GLN A 280 -36.95 8.12 -23.17
CA GLN A 280 -38.15 7.46 -23.67
C GLN A 280 -39.43 8.24 -23.29
N ALA A 281 -39.48 8.84 -22.09
CA ALA A 281 -40.60 9.67 -21.67
C ALA A 281 -40.70 10.97 -22.50
N ILE A 282 -39.57 11.60 -22.83
CA ILE A 282 -39.52 12.78 -23.71
C ILE A 282 -40.00 12.42 -25.11
N ASP A 283 -39.54 11.31 -25.68
CA ASP A 283 -39.95 10.84 -27.00
C ASP A 283 -41.44 10.51 -27.04
N ARG A 284 -41.96 9.85 -26.00
CA ARG A 284 -43.38 9.53 -25.86
C ARG A 284 -44.24 10.78 -25.69
N ASN A 285 -43.77 11.80 -24.98
CA ASN A 285 -44.46 13.08 -24.84
C ASN A 285 -44.53 13.83 -26.17
N SER A 286 -43.44 13.85 -26.95
CA SER A 286 -43.42 14.44 -28.30
C SER A 286 -44.42 13.75 -29.22
N SER A 287 -44.40 12.41 -29.24
CA SER A 287 -45.34 11.60 -30.03
C SER A 287 -46.80 11.85 -29.62
N SER A 288 -47.10 11.92 -28.32
CA SER A 288 -48.45 12.18 -27.81
C SER A 288 -49.00 13.53 -28.27
N ASN A 289 -48.17 14.56 -28.30
CA ASN A 289 -48.58 15.89 -28.80
C ASN A 289 -48.91 15.87 -30.30
N THR A 290 -48.17 15.10 -31.11
CA THR A 290 -48.49 14.91 -32.53
C THR A 290 -49.82 14.18 -32.72
N PHE A 291 -50.10 13.14 -31.92
CA PHE A 291 -51.39 12.43 -31.97
C PHE A 291 -52.57 13.31 -31.57
N LEU A 292 -52.42 14.12 -30.52
CA LEU A 292 -53.45 15.09 -30.11
C LEU A 292 -53.75 16.11 -31.21
N LEU A 293 -52.71 16.66 -31.86
CA LEU A 293 -52.88 17.62 -32.95
C LEU A 293 -53.62 16.99 -34.14
N LEU A 294 -53.25 15.75 -34.52
CA LEU A 294 -53.93 15.01 -35.58
C LEU A 294 -55.41 14.75 -35.23
N PHE A 295 -55.72 14.39 -33.98
CA PHE A 295 -57.10 14.21 -33.52
C PHE A 295 -57.94 15.48 -33.69
N PHE A 296 -57.42 16.65 -33.29
CA PHE A 296 -58.13 17.93 -33.49
C PHE A 296 -58.35 18.27 -34.97
N ILE A 297 -57.38 17.97 -35.84
CA ILE A 297 -57.54 18.15 -37.29
C ILE A 297 -58.67 17.27 -37.83
N VAL A 298 -58.68 15.98 -37.51
CA VAL A 298 -59.73 15.06 -37.99
C VAL A 298 -61.10 15.46 -37.45
N MET A 299 -61.18 15.85 -36.17
CA MET A 299 -62.41 16.30 -35.52
C MET A 299 -63.00 17.55 -36.19
N THR A 300 -62.15 18.53 -36.52
CA THR A 300 -62.59 19.76 -37.19
C THR A 300 -63.09 19.50 -38.61
N PHE A 301 -62.42 18.63 -39.37
CA PHE A 301 -62.92 18.20 -40.69
C PHE A 301 -64.24 17.44 -40.60
N ALA A 302 -64.42 16.58 -39.60
CA ALA A 302 -65.67 15.86 -39.39
C ALA A 302 -66.85 16.81 -39.11
N ILE A 303 -66.63 17.85 -38.29
CA ILE A 303 -67.64 18.89 -38.00
C ILE A 303 -67.96 19.69 -39.26
N LEU A 304 -66.94 20.09 -40.04
CA LEU A 304 -67.14 20.82 -41.30
C LEU A 304 -67.97 20.00 -42.29
N PHE A 305 -67.67 18.70 -42.45
CA PHE A 305 -68.40 17.80 -43.32
C PHE A 305 -69.86 17.63 -42.88
N LEU A 306 -70.09 17.50 -41.58
CA LEU A 306 -71.44 17.38 -41.02
C LEU A 306 -72.26 18.67 -41.22
N HIS A 307 -71.61 19.83 -41.13
CA HIS A 307 -72.23 21.13 -41.43
C HIS A 307 -72.48 21.33 -42.93
N TRP A 308 -71.67 20.74 -43.81
CA TRP A 308 -71.89 20.80 -45.26
C TRP A 308 -73.00 19.84 -45.73
N TYR A 309 -73.19 18.74 -45.01
CA TYR A 309 -74.22 17.74 -45.31
C TYR A 309 -75.60 18.08 -44.72
N SER A 310 -75.64 18.84 -43.62
CA SER A 310 -76.86 19.42 -43.03
C SER A 310 -77.42 20.55 -43.86
#